data_AF-A0A1I7H938-F1
#
_entry.id   AF-A0A1I7H938-F1
#
_cell.length_a   1.000
_cell.length_b   1.000
_cell.length_c   1.000
_cell.angle_alpha   90.00
_cell.angle_beta   90.00
_cell.angle_gamma   90.00
#
_symmetry.space_group_name_H-M   'P 1'
#
loop_
_entity.id
_entity.type
_entity.pdbx_description
1 polymer ?
#
loop_
_entity_poly.entity_id
_entity_poly.type
_entity_poly.pdbx_seq_one_letter_code
_entity_poly.pdbx_strand_id
1 'polypeptide(L)'
;MSEPVTLAAQARVDTESGSRYLTQLCKHWSHKFPETTFSPERGVVPFGEGRRFTAEADPEGLTLRVEAPDLDALTRMQGVVAEHLARFAFREDLGGIAWTRVG
;
A
#
# COMPACT_ATOMS: atom_id res chain seq x y z
N MET A 1 27.66 3.61 8.76
CA MET A 1 26.33 4.25 8.67
C MET A 1 25.35 3.11 8.58
N SER A 2 24.69 2.76 9.68
CA SER A 2 23.68 1.70 9.65
C SER A 2 22.53 2.20 8.78
N GLU A 3 22.18 1.44 7.75
CA GLU A 3 20.95 1.67 7.01
C GLU A 3 19.80 1.64 8.04
N PRO A 4 18.86 2.60 8.00
CA PRO A 4 17.74 2.58 8.93
C PRO A 4 16.99 1.27 8.73
N VAL A 5 17.00 0.42 9.76
CA VAL A 5 16.22 -0.81 9.78
C VAL A 5 14.76 -0.40 9.64
N THR A 6 14.21 -0.63 8.46
CA THR A 6 12.84 -0.26 8.13
C THR A 6 12.03 -1.53 8.21
N LEU A 7 11.05 -1.57 9.13
CA LEU A 7 10.13 -2.67 9.22
C LEU A 7 9.20 -2.62 8.01
N ALA A 8 8.84 -3.79 7.48
CA ALA A 8 7.89 -3.86 6.41
C ALA A 8 6.76 -4.86 6.70
N ALA A 9 5.63 -4.66 6.05
CA ALA A 9 4.53 -5.60 6.01
C ALA A 9 3.93 -5.62 4.62
N GLN A 10 3.46 -6.79 4.21
CA GLN A 10 2.86 -7.04 2.92
C GLN A 10 1.51 -7.73 3.08
N ALA A 11 0.57 -7.39 2.22
CA ALA A 11 -0.70 -8.08 2.09
C ALA A 11 -1.00 -8.34 0.62
N ARG A 12 -1.66 -9.46 0.33
CA ARG A 12 -2.19 -9.78 -1.00
C ARG A 12 -3.70 -9.71 -0.95
N VAL A 13 -4.28 -9.06 -1.96
CA VAL A 13 -5.73 -8.95 -2.15
C VAL A 13 -6.06 -9.56 -3.49
N ASP A 14 -6.82 -10.65 -3.50
CA ASP A 14 -7.27 -11.32 -4.71
C ASP A 14 -8.42 -10.51 -5.34
N THR A 15 -8.17 -9.95 -6.53
CA THR A 15 -9.13 -9.08 -7.22
C THR A 15 -8.73 -8.89 -8.67
N GLU A 16 -9.67 -8.95 -9.61
CA GLU A 16 -9.38 -8.62 -11.02
C GLU A 16 -9.18 -7.09 -11.22
N SER A 17 -9.53 -6.30 -10.19
CA SER A 17 -9.48 -4.83 -10.22
C SER A 17 -8.18 -4.25 -9.60
N GLY A 18 -7.12 -5.05 -9.46
CA GLY A 18 -5.90 -4.64 -8.75
C GLY A 18 -5.26 -3.37 -9.30
N SER A 19 -5.11 -3.28 -10.62
CA SER A 19 -4.55 -2.11 -11.32
C SER A 19 -5.38 -0.84 -11.09
N ARG A 20 -6.70 -0.99 -11.06
CA ARG A 20 -7.66 0.09 -10.80
C ARG A 20 -7.53 0.60 -9.36
N TYR A 21 -7.49 -0.29 -8.38
CA TYR A 21 -7.36 0.08 -6.97
C TYR A 21 -5.99 0.72 -6.67
N LEU A 22 -4.91 0.16 -7.21
CA LEU A 22 -3.57 0.74 -7.14
C LEU A 22 -3.55 2.17 -7.65
N THR A 23 -4.10 2.39 -8.85
CA THR A 23 -4.13 3.71 -9.49
C THR A 23 -4.92 4.72 -8.66
N GLN A 24 -6.07 4.30 -8.09
CA GLN A 24 -6.89 5.16 -7.24
C GLN A 24 -6.18 5.56 -5.94
N LEU A 25 -5.51 4.60 -5.29
CA LEU A 25 -4.71 4.86 -4.08
C LEU A 25 -3.58 5.85 -4.36
N CYS A 26 -2.78 5.59 -5.40
CA CYS A 26 -1.65 6.43 -5.74
C CYS A 26 -2.10 7.85 -6.16
N LYS A 27 -3.15 7.97 -6.98
CA LYS A 27 -3.69 9.27 -7.39
C LYS A 27 -4.26 10.05 -6.20
N HIS A 28 -4.92 9.38 -5.25
CA HIS A 28 -5.42 10.02 -4.05
C HIS A 28 -4.29 10.61 -3.21
N TRP A 29 -3.22 9.84 -3.00
CA TRP A 29 -2.08 10.29 -2.22
C TRP A 29 -1.14 11.23 -2.95
N SER A 30 -1.11 11.24 -4.29
CA SER A 30 -0.28 12.17 -5.07
C SER A 30 -0.67 13.63 -4.84
N HIS A 31 -1.89 13.89 -4.39
CA HIS A 31 -2.34 15.24 -4.00
C HIS A 31 -1.60 15.76 -2.76
N LYS A 32 -1.22 14.86 -1.83
CA LYS A 32 -0.49 15.19 -0.60
C LYS A 32 1.01 14.95 -0.74
N PHE A 33 1.39 13.94 -1.52
CA PHE A 33 2.77 13.50 -1.72
C PHE A 33 3.11 13.59 -3.21
N PRO A 34 3.59 14.74 -3.70
CA PRO A 34 3.79 14.98 -5.13
C PRO A 34 4.86 14.07 -5.76
N GLU A 35 5.76 13.50 -4.95
CA GLU A 35 6.77 12.53 -5.37
C GLU A 35 6.21 11.11 -5.60
N THR A 36 4.89 10.92 -5.47
CA THR A 36 4.23 9.66 -5.78
C THR A 36 4.40 9.30 -7.25
N THR A 37 4.84 8.07 -7.53
CA THR A 37 4.95 7.54 -8.89
C THR A 37 4.07 6.31 -9.04
N PHE A 38 3.36 6.18 -10.16
CA PHE A 38 2.51 5.03 -10.40
C PHE A 38 2.31 4.75 -11.89
N SER A 39 2.09 3.47 -12.18
CA SER A 39 1.63 2.90 -13.43
C SER A 39 0.47 1.94 -13.12
N PRO A 40 -0.20 1.35 -14.13
CA PRO A 40 -1.25 0.35 -13.88
C PRO A 40 -0.77 -0.89 -13.12
N GLU A 41 0.53 -1.19 -13.15
CA GLU A 41 1.12 -2.41 -12.59
C GLU A 41 1.89 -2.16 -11.30
N ARG A 42 2.39 -0.94 -11.07
CA ARG A 42 3.22 -0.62 -9.90
C ARG A 42 2.95 0.79 -9.40
N GLY A 43 2.99 0.98 -8.08
CA GLY A 43 2.82 2.28 -7.43
C GLY A 43 3.77 2.44 -6.26
N VAL A 44 4.31 3.64 -6.08
CA VAL A 44 5.23 4.00 -4.99
C VAL A 44 4.82 5.35 -4.42
N VAL A 45 4.52 5.39 -3.13
CA VAL A 45 4.12 6.59 -2.39
C VAL A 45 5.09 6.75 -1.21
N PRO A 46 5.90 7.81 -1.18
CA PRO A 46 6.97 7.91 -0.20
C PRO A 46 6.49 8.25 1.22
N PHE A 47 5.26 8.72 1.46
CA PHE A 47 4.67 9.06 2.79
C PHE A 47 5.46 9.98 3.75
N GLY A 48 6.76 10.25 3.53
CA GLY A 48 7.66 11.01 4.37
C GLY A 48 8.14 10.25 5.61
N GLU A 49 9.19 10.79 6.26
CA GLU A 49 9.59 10.41 7.63
C GLU A 49 9.85 8.90 7.84
N GLY A 50 10.56 8.27 6.89
CA GLY A 50 10.93 6.84 6.96
C GLY A 50 9.79 5.86 6.70
N ARG A 51 8.62 6.36 6.29
CA ARG A 51 7.51 5.54 5.81
C ARG A 51 7.61 5.37 4.31
N ARG A 52 7.01 4.33 3.76
CA ARG A 52 6.82 4.17 2.31
C ARG A 52 5.71 3.16 2.05
N PHE A 53 4.97 3.38 0.98
CA PHE A 53 4.01 2.42 0.48
C PHE A 53 4.39 2.05 -0.95
N THR A 54 4.34 0.76 -1.25
CA THR A 54 4.45 0.24 -2.60
C THR A 54 3.30 -0.70 -2.90
N ALA A 55 2.85 -0.71 -4.15
CA ALA A 55 1.84 -1.61 -4.62
C ALA A 55 2.26 -2.22 -5.95
N GLU A 56 1.89 -3.47 -6.15
CA GLU A 56 2.09 -4.21 -7.40
C GLU A 56 0.76 -4.88 -7.76
N ALA A 57 0.28 -4.60 -8.96
CA ALA A 57 -0.93 -5.18 -9.49
C ALA A 57 -0.60 -6.16 -10.61
N ASP A 58 -1.26 -7.30 -10.57
CA ASP A 58 -1.23 -8.34 -11.57
C ASP A 58 -2.68 -8.75 -11.91
N PRO A 59 -2.91 -9.57 -12.96
CA PRO A 59 -4.26 -9.96 -13.36
C PRO A 59 -5.06 -10.71 -12.28
N GLU A 60 -4.37 -11.34 -11.32
CA GLU A 60 -4.96 -12.12 -10.25
C GLU A 60 -5.14 -11.28 -8.97
N GLY A 61 -4.65 -10.03 -8.94
CA GLY A 61 -4.85 -9.11 -7.81
C GLY A 61 -3.73 -8.14 -7.46
N LEU A 62 -3.76 -7.71 -6.21
CA LEU A 62 -3.04 -6.53 -5.74
C LEU A 62 -2.21 -6.87 -4.51
N THR A 63 -0.89 -6.76 -4.68
CA THR A 63 0.07 -6.83 -3.60
C THR A 63 0.31 -5.43 -3.04
N LEU A 64 0.11 -5.26 -1.74
CA LEU A 64 0.32 -4.04 -1.00
C LEU A 64 1.50 -4.23 -0.05
N ARG A 65 2.43 -3.29 -0.01
CA ARG A 65 3.54 -3.30 0.92
C ARG A 65 3.66 -1.93 1.58
N VAL A 66 3.85 -1.95 2.89
CA VAL A 66 4.10 -0.77 3.72
C VAL A 66 5.41 -0.94 4.45
N GLU A 67 6.12 0.17 4.59
CA GLU A 67 7.42 0.27 5.24
C GLU A 67 7.35 1.42 6.24
N ALA A 68 7.95 1.22 7.42
CA ALA A 68 7.93 2.19 8.51
C ALA A 68 9.11 1.99 9.47
N PRO A 69 9.51 3.03 10.23
CA PRO A 69 10.66 2.96 11.13
C PRO A 69 10.42 2.14 12.41
N ASP A 70 9.15 1.96 12.81
CA ASP A 70 8.77 1.24 14.02
C ASP A 70 7.42 0.51 13.85
N LEU A 71 7.06 -0.33 14.84
CA LEU A 71 5.87 -1.17 14.78
C LEU A 71 4.56 -0.36 14.88
N ASP A 72 4.54 0.76 15.62
CA ASP A 72 3.33 1.58 15.76
C ASP A 72 3.01 2.26 14.42
N ALA A 73 4.01 2.89 13.81
CA ALA A 73 3.90 3.50 12.50
C ALA A 73 3.52 2.45 11.43
N LEU A 74 4.09 1.25 11.48
CA LEU A 74 3.74 0.16 10.59
C LEU A 74 2.27 -0.23 10.73
N THR A 75 1.78 -0.48 11.96
CA THR A 75 0.38 -0.84 12.22
C THR A 75 -0.58 0.27 11.81
N ARG A 76 -0.24 1.54 12.05
CA ARG A 76 -1.04 2.66 11.57
C ARG A 76 -1.11 2.71 10.05
N MET A 77 0.01 2.51 9.36
CA MET A 77 0.04 2.48 7.90
C MET A 77 -0.81 1.36 7.31
N GLN A 78 -0.73 0.15 7.89
CA GLN A 78 -1.59 -0.98 7.49
C GLN A 78 -3.07 -0.60 7.57
N GLY A 79 -3.49 0.04 8.67
CA GLY A 79 -4.86 0.52 8.86
C GLY A 79 -5.26 1.61 7.87
N VAL A 80 -4.38 2.59 7.62
CA VAL A 80 -4.62 3.66 6.63
C VAL A 80 -4.81 3.09 5.23
N VAL A 81 -3.91 2.21 4.78
CA VAL A 81 -4.02 1.58 3.47
C VAL A 81 -5.30 0.75 3.38
N ALA A 82 -5.62 -0.02 4.42
CA ALA A 82 -6.81 -0.85 4.46
C ALA A 82 -8.11 -0.03 4.36
N GLU A 83 -8.22 1.07 5.11
CA GLU A 83 -9.39 1.96 5.04
C GLU A 83 -9.58 2.56 3.65
N HIS A 84 -8.50 3.05 3.04
CA HIS A 84 -8.56 3.67 1.71
C HIS A 84 -8.92 2.63 0.65
N LEU A 85 -8.34 1.42 0.71
CA LEU A 85 -8.69 0.35 -0.21
C LEU A 85 -10.15 -0.05 -0.05
N ALA A 86 -10.64 -0.27 1.18
CA ALA A 86 -12.04 -0.60 1.45
C ALA A 86 -13.00 0.48 0.94
N ARG A 87 -12.62 1.76 1.02
CA ARG A 87 -13.40 2.88 0.47
C ARG A 87 -13.49 2.84 -1.06
N PHE A 88 -12.42 2.46 -1.76
CA PHE A 88 -12.42 2.36 -3.22
C PHE A 88 -13.07 1.08 -3.73
N ALA A 89 -12.88 -0.02 -3.01
CA ALA A 89 -13.44 -1.32 -3.28
C ALA A 89 -14.81 -1.52 -2.60
N PHE A 90 -15.51 -0.46 -2.19
CA PHE A 90 -16.77 -0.58 -1.43
C PHE A 90 -17.89 -1.36 -2.14
N ARG A 91 -17.74 -1.60 -3.46
CA ARG A 91 -18.67 -2.40 -4.27
C ARG A 91 -18.25 -3.87 -4.40
N GLU A 92 -17.09 -4.23 -3.87
CA GLU A 92 -16.46 -5.54 -3.98
C GLU A 92 -16.10 -6.02 -2.57
N ASP A 93 -16.50 -7.25 -2.23
CA ASP A 93 -16.08 -7.84 -0.96
C ASP A 93 -14.68 -8.44 -1.13
N LEU A 94 -13.67 -7.76 -0.58
CA LEU A 94 -12.26 -8.17 -0.68
C LEU A 94 -11.86 -9.21 0.38
N GLY A 95 -12.79 -9.74 1.19
CA GLY A 95 -12.50 -10.75 2.21
C GLY A 95 -11.61 -10.31 3.39
N GLY A 96 -11.20 -9.03 3.42
CA GLY A 96 -10.30 -8.48 4.43
C GLY A 96 -8.82 -8.60 4.05
N ILE A 97 -8.00 -7.64 4.51
CA ILE A 97 -6.60 -7.52 4.12
C ILE A 97 -5.72 -8.19 5.18
N ALA A 98 -5.13 -9.34 4.82
CA ALA A 98 -4.24 -10.09 5.70
C ALA A 98 -2.80 -9.59 5.58
N TRP A 99 -2.35 -8.80 6.55
CA TRP A 99 -0.98 -8.29 6.61
C TRP A 99 -0.02 -9.30 7.23
N THR A 100 1.11 -9.52 6.58
CA THR A 100 2.23 -10.33 7.06
C THR A 100 3.47 -9.45 7.16
N ARG A 101 4.21 -9.52 8.28
CA ARG A 101 5.50 -8.81 8.40
C ARG A 101 6.49 -9.40 7.42
N VAL A 102 7.20 -8.53 6.71
CA VAL A 102 8.28 -8.89 5.79
C VAL A 102 9.52 -8.11 6.21
N GLY A 103 10.66 -8.80 6.30
CA GLY A 103 11.94 -8.28 6.79
C GLY A 103 12.94 -8.14 5.67
#